data_AF-A0A8H4BIU5-F1
#
_entry.id   AF-A0A8H4BIU5-F1
#
_cell.length_a   1.000
_cell.length_b   1.000
_cell.length_c   1.000
_cell.angle_alpha   90.00
_cell.angle_beta   90.00
_cell.angle_gamma   90.00
#
_symmetry.space_group_name_H-M   'P 1'
#
loop_
_entity.id
_entity.type
_entity.pdbx_description
1 polymer ?
#
loop_
_entity_poly.entity_id
_entity_poly.type
_entity_poly.pdbx_seq_one_letter_code
_entity_poly.pdbx_strand_id
1 'polypeptide(L)'
;IPYFSAPRLYISTNELNVEDTFVHTVFSYAVKLIFGIEDLLSHQWANSRLNQQHENDQGKFKPDYIAYVKVRSIRHDVAIAEVKPTNAGSGRPPSDLVKLGQQMKIMLNNLVIRRVDSPTVCGILVEGIDI
;
A
#
# COMPACT_ATOMS: atom_id res chain seq x y z
N ILE A 1 -5.95 -20.92 -7.54
CA ILE A 1 -6.94 -19.83 -7.30
C ILE A 1 -6.15 -18.69 -6.67
N PRO A 2 -6.06 -17.49 -7.28
CA PRO A 2 -5.40 -16.37 -6.63
C PRO A 2 -6.23 -15.92 -5.42
N TYR A 3 -5.58 -15.73 -4.29
CA TYR A 3 -6.21 -15.33 -3.03
C TYR A 3 -5.94 -13.85 -2.77
N PHE A 4 -6.99 -13.07 -2.55
CA PHE A 4 -6.89 -11.68 -2.13
C PHE A 4 -7.09 -11.62 -0.62
N SER A 5 -6.08 -11.15 0.12
CA SER A 5 -6.22 -10.76 1.51
C SER A 5 -6.11 -9.24 1.59
N ALA A 6 -7.18 -8.59 2.05
CA ALA A 6 -7.22 -7.16 2.28
C ALA A 6 -7.60 -6.90 3.74
N PRO A 7 -6.67 -7.08 4.69
CA PRO A 7 -6.96 -6.82 6.10
C PRO A 7 -7.35 -5.35 6.28
N ARG A 8 -8.52 -5.11 6.86
CA ARG A 8 -8.96 -3.78 7.28
C ARG A 8 -8.48 -3.56 8.71
N LEU A 9 -7.68 -2.54 8.91
CA LEU A 9 -7.18 -2.15 10.22
C LEU A 9 -7.94 -0.92 10.69
N TYR A 10 -8.76 -1.10 11.73
CA TYR A 10 -9.54 -0.06 12.38
C TYR A 10 -8.85 0.35 13.67
N ILE A 11 -8.46 1.62 13.82
CA ILE A 11 -7.76 2.12 15.01
C ILE A 11 -8.46 3.39 15.50
N SER A 12 -8.87 3.37 16.78
CA SER A 12 -9.37 4.54 17.51
C SER A 12 -8.17 5.37 17.98
N THR A 13 -8.01 6.58 17.48
CA THR A 13 -6.96 7.50 17.95
C THR A 13 -7.55 8.87 18.23
N ASN A 14 -8.06 9.08 19.44
CA ASN A 14 -8.62 10.37 19.88
C ASN A 14 -7.58 11.53 19.92
N GLU A 15 -6.31 11.30 19.60
CA GLU A 15 -5.25 12.32 19.74
C GLU A 15 -4.31 12.49 18.53
N LEU A 16 -4.49 11.75 17.43
CA LEU A 16 -3.59 11.84 16.27
C LEU A 16 -4.24 12.64 15.13
N ASN A 17 -4.49 13.92 15.37
CA ASN A 17 -5.06 14.88 14.42
C ASN A 17 -4.16 15.22 13.21
N VAL A 18 -3.07 14.49 13.00
CA VAL A 18 -2.08 14.76 11.95
C VAL A 18 -1.73 13.46 11.24
N GLU A 19 -2.15 13.35 9.98
CA GLU A 19 -1.88 12.25 9.03
C GLU A 19 -0.43 11.74 9.11
N ASP A 20 0.52 12.67 9.00
CA ASP A 20 1.96 12.41 9.10
C ASP A 20 2.34 11.75 10.43
N THR A 21 1.72 12.15 11.54
CA THR A 21 2.05 11.58 12.85
C THR A 21 1.52 10.16 12.96
N PHE A 22 0.30 9.87 12.50
CA PHE A 22 -0.26 8.50 12.53
C PHE A 22 0.49 7.54 11.60
N VAL A 23 0.77 7.96 10.37
CA VAL A 23 1.57 7.20 9.40
C VAL A 23 2.94 6.88 9.99
N HIS A 24 3.61 7.88 10.59
CA HIS A 24 4.97 7.71 11.09
C HIS A 24 5.06 7.07 12.49
N THR A 25 4.02 7.11 13.34
CA THR A 25 4.10 6.61 14.74
C THR A 25 3.39 5.28 15.00
N VAL A 26 2.40 4.89 14.20
CA VAL A 26 1.67 3.62 14.43
C VAL A 26 1.78 2.72 13.22
N PHE A 27 1.37 3.21 12.05
CA PHE A 27 1.35 2.38 10.86
C PHE A 27 2.77 2.02 10.39
N SER A 28 3.74 2.96 10.50
CA SER A 28 5.13 2.70 10.14
C SER A 28 5.76 1.55 10.93
N TYR A 29 5.49 1.47 12.22
CA TYR A 29 6.01 0.39 13.06
C TYR A 29 5.34 -0.93 12.72
N ALA A 30 4.02 -0.95 12.48
CA ALA A 30 3.31 -2.14 12.10
C ALA A 30 3.82 -2.72 10.77
N VAL A 31 3.96 -1.89 9.72
CA VAL A 31 4.48 -2.38 8.43
C VAL A 31 5.96 -2.75 8.51
N LYS A 32 6.76 -2.06 9.34
CA LYS A 32 8.16 -2.44 9.58
C LYS A 32 8.27 -3.78 10.31
N LEU A 33 7.38 -4.07 11.26
CA LEU A 33 7.34 -5.38 11.93
C LEU A 33 6.91 -6.49 10.96
N ILE A 34 5.95 -6.24 10.08
CA ILE A 34 5.45 -7.27 9.17
C ILE A 34 6.41 -7.52 8.01
N PHE A 35 6.90 -6.45 7.37
CA PHE A 35 7.67 -6.53 6.12
C PHE A 35 9.16 -6.24 6.30
N GLY A 36 9.57 -5.65 7.42
CA GLY A 36 10.97 -5.29 7.68
C GLY A 36 11.74 -6.33 8.52
N ILE A 37 11.09 -7.40 8.98
CA ILE A 37 11.77 -8.53 9.62
C ILE A 37 12.43 -9.46 8.59
N GLU A 38 11.89 -9.51 7.38
CA GLU A 38 12.35 -10.39 6.32
C GLU A 38 13.35 -9.67 5.41
N ASP A 39 14.61 -10.11 5.41
CA ASP A 39 15.70 -9.48 4.65
C ASP A 39 15.45 -9.48 3.13
N LEU A 40 14.65 -10.43 2.64
CA LEU A 40 14.28 -10.53 1.23
C LEU A 40 13.28 -9.44 0.79
N LEU A 41 12.57 -8.84 1.76
CA LEU A 41 11.57 -7.82 1.49
C LEU A 41 12.17 -6.42 1.61
N SER A 42 12.09 -5.69 0.51
CA SER A 42 12.32 -4.25 0.49
C SER A 42 10.98 -3.52 0.64
N HIS A 43 11.01 -2.36 1.26
CA HIS A 43 9.81 -1.54 1.43
C HIS A 43 10.11 -0.06 1.24
N GLN A 44 9.09 0.69 0.80
CA GLN A 44 9.24 2.10 0.48
C GLN A 44 7.93 2.86 0.76
N TRP A 45 8.07 4.06 1.33
CA TRP A 45 7.00 5.06 1.42
C TRP A 45 6.98 5.96 0.19
N ALA A 46 5.79 6.36 -0.24
CA ALA A 46 5.62 7.37 -1.26
C ALA A 46 5.97 8.76 -0.72
N ASN A 47 7.22 9.18 -0.89
CA ASN A 47 7.59 10.56 -0.63
C ASN A 47 7.08 11.47 -1.77
N SER A 48 6.52 12.61 -1.41
CA SER A 48 6.03 13.69 -2.31
C SER A 48 7.11 14.25 -3.25
N ARG A 49 8.40 14.07 -2.92
CA ARG A 49 9.55 14.57 -3.73
C ARG A 49 9.89 13.71 -4.96
N LEU A 50 9.26 12.56 -5.16
CA LEU A 50 9.46 11.68 -6.33
C LEU A 50 8.51 11.99 -7.50
N ASN A 51 7.74 13.07 -7.42
CA ASN A 51 6.67 13.40 -8.37
C ASN A 51 7.15 13.99 -9.71
N GLN A 52 8.46 14.13 -9.96
CA GLN A 52 8.98 14.89 -11.11
C GLN A 52 9.61 14.07 -12.25
N GLN A 53 9.77 12.75 -12.13
CA GLN A 53 10.59 11.99 -13.11
C GLN A 53 9.86 10.92 -13.93
N HIS A 54 8.58 10.64 -13.68
CA HIS A 54 7.85 9.57 -14.40
C HIS A 54 6.45 10.03 -14.85
N GLU A 55 6.39 11.17 -15.56
CA GLU A 55 5.14 11.69 -16.14
C GLU A 55 4.58 10.83 -17.28
N ASN A 56 5.34 9.88 -17.82
CA ASN A 56 4.96 9.23 -19.08
C ASN A 56 4.29 7.86 -18.99
N ASP A 57 4.07 7.23 -17.83
CA ASP A 57 3.35 5.92 -17.87
C ASP A 57 2.51 5.46 -16.66
N GLN A 58 2.57 6.04 -15.45
CA GLN A 58 1.89 5.40 -14.28
C GLN A 58 1.29 6.37 -13.25
N GLY A 59 0.98 7.61 -13.64
CA GLY A 59 0.49 8.65 -12.74
C GLY A 59 -0.91 8.45 -12.13
N LYS A 60 -1.59 7.32 -12.37
CA LYS A 60 -3.01 7.20 -12.00
C LYS A 60 -3.29 6.62 -10.62
N PHE A 61 -2.39 5.80 -10.05
CA PHE A 61 -2.60 5.16 -8.75
C PHE A 61 -1.28 4.78 -8.06
N LYS A 62 -0.54 5.74 -7.48
CA LYS A 62 0.64 5.47 -6.67
C LYS A 62 0.20 5.22 -5.21
N PRO A 63 0.52 4.06 -4.59
CA PRO A 63 0.14 3.79 -3.20
C PRO A 63 1.04 4.56 -2.23
N ASP A 64 0.54 4.82 -1.01
CA ASP A 64 1.28 5.50 0.05
C ASP A 64 2.46 4.66 0.57
N TYR A 65 2.33 3.34 0.52
CA TYR A 65 3.36 2.39 0.90
C TYR A 65 3.40 1.20 -0.06
N ILE A 66 4.59 0.64 -0.26
CA ILE A 66 4.79 -0.59 -1.05
C ILE A 66 5.88 -1.47 -0.47
N ALA A 67 5.61 -2.77 -0.39
CA ALA A 67 6.57 -3.82 -0.11
C ALA A 67 6.77 -4.70 -1.34
N TYR A 68 8.01 -5.06 -1.62
CA TYR A 68 8.40 -5.78 -2.82
C TYR A 68 9.62 -6.67 -2.58
N VAL A 69 9.73 -7.73 -3.38
CA VAL A 69 10.96 -8.52 -3.51
C VAL A 69 11.69 -8.05 -4.77
N LYS A 70 13.00 -7.88 -4.68
CA LYS A 70 13.84 -7.58 -5.85
C LYS A 70 14.80 -8.74 -6.11
N VAL A 71 14.55 -9.46 -7.19
CA VAL A 71 15.44 -10.52 -7.67
C VAL A 71 16.19 -10.00 -8.89
N ARG A 72 17.51 -9.82 -8.75
CA ARG A 72 18.37 -9.18 -9.77
C ARG A 72 17.87 -7.77 -10.11
N SER A 73 17.59 -7.49 -11.39
CA SER A 73 17.04 -6.22 -11.87
C SER A 73 15.51 -6.16 -11.85
N ILE A 74 14.84 -7.22 -11.40
CA ILE A 74 13.39 -7.35 -11.51
C ILE A 74 12.74 -7.17 -10.14
N ARG A 75 11.73 -6.29 -10.10
CA ARG A 75 10.91 -6.01 -8.94
C ARG A 75 9.58 -6.78 -8.99
N HIS A 76 9.18 -7.32 -7.85
CA HIS A 76 7.91 -8.03 -7.63
C HIS A 76 7.19 -7.38 -6.46
N ASP A 77 6.16 -6.61 -6.76
CA ASP A 77 5.35 -5.95 -5.72
C ASP A 77 4.43 -6.99 -5.06
N VAL A 78 4.49 -7.08 -3.74
CA VAL A 78 3.79 -8.11 -2.95
C VAL A 78 2.78 -7.52 -1.96
N ALA A 79 2.99 -6.28 -1.50
CA ALA A 79 2.01 -5.58 -0.69
C ALA A 79 1.99 -4.08 -0.97
N ILE A 80 0.81 -3.47 -0.85
CA ILE A 80 0.61 -2.02 -0.93
C ILE A 80 -0.29 -1.54 0.20
N ALA A 81 -0.14 -0.29 0.60
CA ALA A 81 -1.09 0.36 1.49
C ALA A 81 -1.56 1.71 0.97
N GLU A 82 -2.82 1.99 1.23
CA GLU A 82 -3.45 3.31 1.07
C GLU A 82 -3.88 3.77 2.47
N VAL A 83 -3.39 4.92 2.91
CA VAL A 83 -3.64 5.47 4.23
C VAL A 83 -4.44 6.76 4.09
N LYS A 84 -5.52 6.88 4.86
CA LYS A 84 -6.33 8.11 4.93
C LYS A 84 -6.37 8.63 6.36
N PRO A 85 -6.23 9.95 6.55
CA PRO A 85 -6.45 10.55 7.87
C PRO A 85 -7.93 10.46 8.27
N THR A 86 -8.17 10.52 9.58
CA THR A 86 -9.51 10.48 10.21
C THR A 86 -10.47 11.51 9.66
N ASN A 87 -9.98 12.68 9.25
CA ASN A 87 -10.82 13.80 8.85
C ASN A 87 -10.96 13.97 7.32
N ALA A 88 -10.39 13.06 6.52
CA ALA A 88 -10.56 13.06 5.07
C ALA A 88 -11.80 12.23 4.72
N GLY A 89 -12.96 12.88 4.67
CA GLY A 89 -14.21 12.25 4.23
C GLY A 89 -14.02 11.47 2.93
N SER A 90 -14.74 10.34 2.81
CA SER A 90 -14.71 9.42 1.68
C SER A 90 -14.59 10.19 0.36
N GLY A 91 -13.40 10.14 -0.24
CA GLY A 91 -13.09 10.91 -1.44
C GLY A 91 -14.09 10.62 -2.56
N ARG A 92 -14.26 11.60 -3.46
CA ARG A 92 -15.11 11.46 -4.66
C ARG A 92 -14.84 10.11 -5.35
N PRO A 93 -15.88 9.44 -5.89
CA PRO A 93 -15.72 8.13 -6.54
C PRO A 93 -14.59 8.10 -7.59
N PRO A 94 -13.85 6.97 -7.73
CA PRO A 94 -14.02 5.70 -7.00
C PRO A 94 -13.44 5.74 -5.57
N SER A 95 -14.01 4.92 -4.67
CA SER A 95 -13.52 4.81 -3.29
C SER A 95 -12.09 4.29 -3.24
N ASP A 96 -11.38 4.60 -2.16
CA ASP A 96 -9.98 4.16 -2.00
C ASP A 96 -9.85 2.64 -1.96
N LEU A 97 -10.88 1.91 -1.49
CA LEU A 97 -10.97 0.46 -1.64
C LEU A 97 -10.96 0.01 -3.11
N VAL A 98 -11.69 0.70 -3.99
CA VAL A 98 -11.71 0.38 -5.42
C VAL A 98 -10.35 0.69 -6.06
N LYS A 99 -9.70 1.80 -5.67
CA LYS A 99 -8.34 2.13 -6.14
C LYS A 99 -7.34 1.06 -5.70
N LEU A 100 -7.37 0.66 -4.43
CA LEU A 100 -6.53 -0.40 -3.88
C LEU A 100 -6.75 -1.72 -4.64
N GLY A 101 -8.01 -2.10 -4.88
CA GLY A 101 -8.35 -3.29 -5.65
C GLY A 101 -7.81 -3.24 -7.10
N GLN A 102 -7.84 -2.09 -7.75
CA GLN A 102 -7.26 -1.91 -9.09
C GLN A 102 -5.74 -2.06 -9.07
N GLN A 103 -5.06 -1.47 -8.08
CA GLN A 103 -3.61 -1.61 -7.92
C GLN A 103 -3.22 -3.08 -7.63
N MET A 104 -3.93 -3.74 -6.72
CA MET A 104 -3.70 -5.16 -6.40
C MET A 104 -3.91 -6.06 -7.64
N LYS A 105 -4.92 -5.79 -8.47
CA LYS A 105 -5.14 -6.53 -9.72
C LYS A 105 -3.95 -6.40 -10.68
N ILE A 106 -3.39 -5.19 -10.81
CA ILE A 106 -2.20 -4.95 -11.65
C ILE A 106 -1.00 -5.73 -11.09
N MET A 107 -0.75 -5.65 -9.78
CA MET A 107 0.34 -6.38 -9.13
C MET A 107 0.20 -7.89 -9.31
N LEU A 108 -1.00 -8.44 -9.09
CA LEU A 108 -1.27 -9.85 -9.25
C LEU A 108 -1.03 -10.31 -10.70
N ASN A 109 -1.53 -9.56 -11.69
CA ASN A 109 -1.29 -9.85 -13.10
C ASN A 109 0.21 -9.85 -13.42
N ASN A 110 0.98 -8.93 -12.84
CA ASN A 110 2.43 -8.91 -13.01
C ASN A 110 3.10 -10.16 -12.45
N LEU A 111 2.67 -10.67 -11.29
CA LEU A 111 3.19 -11.94 -10.76
C LEU A 111 2.82 -13.14 -11.65
N VAL A 112 1.58 -13.17 -12.17
CA VAL A 112 1.11 -14.21 -13.10
C VAL A 112 1.93 -14.21 -14.40
N ILE A 113 2.12 -13.05 -15.02
CA ILE A 113 2.91 -12.90 -16.26
C ILE A 113 4.35 -13.39 -16.04
N ARG A 114 4.89 -13.16 -14.85
CA ARG A 114 6.24 -13.59 -14.44
C ARG A 114 6.31 -15.06 -14.00
N ARG A 115 5.20 -15.79 -14.07
CA ARG A 115 5.10 -17.22 -13.69
C ARG A 115 5.52 -17.49 -12.25
N VAL A 116 5.20 -16.57 -11.34
CA VAL A 116 5.33 -16.84 -9.90
C VAL A 116 4.33 -17.92 -9.51
N ASP A 117 4.80 -18.97 -8.84
CA ASP A 117 3.94 -20.03 -8.32
C ASP A 117 3.00 -19.47 -7.25
N SER A 118 1.70 -19.79 -7.34
CA SER A 118 0.66 -19.33 -6.40
C SER A 118 0.71 -17.81 -6.11
N PRO A 119 0.56 -16.96 -7.13
CA PRO A 119 0.77 -15.52 -7.00
C PRO A 119 -0.24 -14.91 -6.02
N THR A 120 0.29 -14.16 -5.06
CA THR A 120 -0.48 -13.55 -3.96
C THR A 120 -0.01 -12.12 -3.76
N VAL A 121 -0.96 -11.20 -3.54
CA VAL A 121 -0.69 -9.80 -3.21
C VAL A 121 -1.56 -9.36 -2.04
N CYS A 122 -1.04 -8.47 -1.21
CA CYS A 122 -1.74 -7.91 -0.05
C CYS A 122 -2.04 -6.43 -0.26
N GLY A 123 -3.25 -6.01 0.12
CA GLY A 123 -3.66 -4.61 0.11
C GLY A 123 -4.07 -4.20 1.51
N ILE A 124 -3.51 -3.12 2.02
CA ILE A 124 -3.81 -2.60 3.35
C ILE A 124 -4.53 -1.28 3.18
N LEU A 125 -5.81 -1.27 3.54
CA LEU A 125 -6.58 -0.04 3.58
C LEU A 125 -6.66 0.44 5.02
N VAL A 126 -6.11 1.62 5.29
CA VAL A 126 -6.18 2.27 6.60
C VAL A 126 -7.11 3.46 6.51
N GLU A 127 -8.29 3.30 7.11
CA GLU A 127 -9.34 4.32 7.19
C GLU A 127 -9.38 4.85 8.63
N GLY A 128 -9.26 6.16 8.81
CA GLY A 128 -9.51 6.76 10.11
C GLY A 128 -11.02 6.76 10.42
N ILE A 129 -11.35 6.64 11.70
CA ILE A 129 -12.72 6.65 12.19
C ILE A 129 -12.92 7.93 13.00
N ASP A 130 -13.90 8.74 12.62
CA ASP A 130 -14.47 9.76 13.53
C ASP A 130 -15.28 9.02 14.60
N ILE A 131 -14.84 9.07 15.85
CA ILE A 131 -15.53 8.47 17.01
C ILE A 131 -16.17 9.58 17.84
#